data_AF-A0A933ELR8-F1
#
_entry.id   AF-A0A933ELR8-F1
#
_cell.length_a   1.000
_cell.length_b   1.000
_cell.length_c   1.000
_cell.angle_alpha   90.00
_cell.angle_beta   90.00
_cell.angle_gamma   90.00
#
_symmetry.space_group_name_H-M   'P 1'
#
loop_
_entity.id
_entity.type
_entity.pdbx_description
1 polymer ?
#
loop_
_entity_poly.entity_id
_entity_poly.type
_entity_poly.pdbx_seq_one_letter_code
_entity_poly.pdbx_strand_id
1 'polypeptide(L)' 'MTTKVKSDLKYIADHLPAEASYTDAMYELYVRMKITKGKQAVREGRVVAHEDVKKIVKEEALI' A
#
# COMPACT_ATOMS: atom_id res chain seq x y z
N MET A 1 -11.66 -10.71 -1.33
CA MET A 1 -12.27 -10.12 -2.54
C MET A 1 -11.18 -9.51 -3.40
N THR A 2 -11.18 -9.84 -4.68
CA THR A 2 -10.31 -9.30 -5.73
C THR A 2 -10.40 -7.77 -5.74
N THR A 3 -9.30 -7.09 -5.42
CA THR A 3 -9.14 -5.68 -5.81
C THR A 3 -9.28 -5.61 -7.31
N LYS A 4 -10.36 -5.00 -7.79
CA LYS A 4 -10.56 -4.83 -9.23
C LYS A 4 -9.59 -3.73 -9.65
N VAL A 5 -8.37 -4.12 -10.01
CA VAL A 5 -7.33 -3.21 -10.55
C VAL A 5 -7.90 -2.22 -11.56
N LYS A 6 -8.90 -2.65 -12.36
CA LYS A 6 -9.67 -1.81 -13.27
C LYS A 6 -10.41 -0.65 -12.60
N SER A 7 -11.07 -0.84 -11.45
CA SER A 7 -11.76 0.25 -10.74
C SER A 7 -10.76 1.24 -10.14
N ASP A 8 -9.64 0.75 -9.61
CA ASP A 8 -8.61 1.63 -9.05
C ASP A 8 -7.96 2.46 -10.15
N LEU A 9 -7.62 1.86 -11.29
CA LEU A 9 -7.12 2.57 -12.46
C LEU A 9 -8.12 3.61 -12.99
N LYS A 10 -9.41 3.27 -13.03
CA LYS A 10 -10.44 4.24 -13.43
C LYS A 10 -10.52 5.40 -12.46
N TYR A 11 -10.53 5.13 -11.16
CA TYR A 11 -10.50 6.18 -10.14
C TYR A 11 -9.30 7.10 -10.33
N ILE A 12 -8.10 6.53 -10.47
CA ILE A 12 -6.86 7.29 -10.64
C ILE A 12 -6.96 8.16 -11.91
N ALA A 13 -7.35 7.58 -13.03
CA ALA A 13 -7.52 8.32 -14.28
C ALA A 13 -8.54 9.48 -14.16
N ASP A 14 -9.62 9.29 -13.40
CA ASP A 14 -10.65 10.31 -13.21
C ASP A 14 -10.21 11.45 -12.25
N HIS A 15 -9.14 11.27 -11.45
CA HIS A 15 -8.72 12.21 -10.40
C HIS A 15 -7.27 12.74 -10.53
N LEU A 16 -6.50 12.23 -11.49
CA LEU A 16 -5.14 12.73 -11.72
C LEU A 16 -5.17 14.17 -12.28
N PRO A 17 -4.24 15.03 -11.85
CA PRO A 17 -3.96 16.30 -12.51
C PRO A 17 -3.59 16.12 -13.98
N ALA A 18 -3.89 17.10 -14.82
CA ALA A 18 -3.61 17.03 -16.26
C ALA A 18 -2.10 16.95 -16.56
N GLU A 19 -1.28 17.51 -15.68
CA GLU A 19 0.18 17.54 -15.71
C GLU A 19 0.84 16.32 -15.05
N ALA A 20 0.04 15.39 -14.52
CA ALA A 20 0.58 14.22 -13.84
C ALA A 20 1.39 13.31 -14.78
N SER A 21 2.51 12.82 -14.28
CA SER A 21 3.36 11.88 -15.01
C SER A 21 2.88 10.44 -14.85
N TYR A 22 3.41 9.54 -15.68
CA TYR A 22 3.24 8.09 -15.48
C TYR A 22 3.72 7.63 -14.09
N THR A 23 4.78 8.24 -13.56
CA THR A 23 5.31 7.92 -12.23
C THR A 23 4.29 8.23 -11.15
N ASP A 24 3.58 9.35 -11.25
CA ASP A 24 2.58 9.76 -10.27
C ASP A 24 1.38 8.79 -10.27
N ALA A 25 0.88 8.45 -11.46
CA ALA A 25 -0.20 7.48 -11.63
C ALA A 25 0.17 6.10 -11.04
N MET A 26 1.39 5.64 -11.32
CA MET A 26 1.88 4.35 -10.85
C MET A 26 2.13 4.36 -9.34
N TYR A 27 2.63 5.47 -8.79
CA TYR A 27 2.83 5.62 -7.35
C TYR A 27 1.50 5.58 -6.60
N GLU A 28 0.47 6.28 -7.10
CA GLU A 28 -0.86 6.24 -6.49
C GLU A 28 -1.43 4.81 -6.49
N LEU A 29 -1.34 4.10 -7.62
CA LEU A 29 -1.76 2.70 -7.71
C LEU A 29 -1.02 1.82 -6.71
N TYR A 30 0.30 1.97 -6.62
CA TYR A 30 1.15 1.20 -5.69
C TYR A 30 0.74 1.41 -4.23
N VAL A 31 0.53 2.66 -3.80
CA VAL A 31 0.12 2.98 -2.44
C VAL A 31 -1.26 2.38 -2.12
N ARG A 32 -2.23 2.52 -3.04
CA ARG A 32 -3.56 1.90 -2.88
C ARG A 32 -3.51 0.39 -2.73
N MET A 33 -2.65 -0.27 -3.52
CA MET A 33 -2.40 -1.71 -3.40
C MET A 33 -1.85 -2.07 -2.00
N LYS A 34 -0.85 -1.33 -1.51
CA LYS A 34 -0.25 -1.57 -0.19
C LYS A 34 -1.25 -1.40 0.95
N ILE A 35 -2.05 -0.34 0.91
CA ILE A 35 -3.12 -0.10 1.91
C ILE A 35 -4.12 -1.24 1.89
N THR A 36 -4.57 -1.68 0.71
CA THR A 36 -5.55 -2.75 0.61
C THR A 36 -5.00 -4.08 1.12
N LYS A 37 -3.74 -4.39 0.78
CA LYS A 37 -3.04 -5.56 1.32
C LYS A 37 -2.91 -5.49 2.85
N GLY A 38 -2.59 -4.32 3.40
CA GLY A 38 -2.53 -4.09 4.85
C GLY A 38 -3.87 -4.32 5.53
N LYS A 39 -4.95 -3.72 5.01
CA LYS A 39 -6.32 -3.94 5.52
C LYS A 39 -6.71 -5.41 5.49
N GLN A 40 -6.33 -6.15 4.44
CA GLN A 40 -6.58 -7.58 4.37
C GLN A 40 -5.77 -8.37 5.40
N ALA A 41 -4.50 -8.04 5.60
CA ALA A 41 -3.65 -8.67 6.61
C ALA A 41 -4.22 -8.50 8.03
N VAL A 42 -4.75 -7.31 8.35
CA VAL A 42 -5.45 -7.07 9.62
C VAL A 42 -6.66 -7.97 9.78
N ARG A 43 -7.52 -8.08 8.75
CA ARG A 43 -8.70 -8.97 8.78
C ARG A 43 -8.34 -10.45 8.95
N GLU A 44 -7.19 -10.86 8.41
CA GLU A 44 -6.69 -12.24 8.48
C GLU A 44 -5.86 -12.51 9.75
N GLY A 45 -5.71 -11.52 10.64
CA GLY A 45 -4.88 -11.66 11.85
C GLY A 45 -3.37 -11.74 11.55
N ARG A 46 -2.93 -11.46 10.32
CA ARG A 46 -1.52 -11.40 9.92
C ARG A 46 -0.91 -10.06 10.33
N VAL A 47 -0.89 -9.80 11.63
CA VAL A 47 -0.36 -8.58 12.25
C VAL A 47 0.70 -8.95 13.28
N VAL A 48 1.59 -8.01 13.57
CA VAL A 48 2.63 -8.13 14.60
C VAL A 48 2.42 -7.00 15.60
N ALA A 49 2.67 -7.26 16.88
CA ALA A 49 2.54 -6.26 17.92
C ALA A 49 3.59 -5.15 17.74
N HIS A 50 3.23 -3.92 18.09
CA HIS A 50 4.10 -2.75 17.95
C HIS A 50 5.46 -2.93 18.64
N GLU A 51 5.47 -3.52 19.84
CA GLU A 51 6.71 -3.75 20.58
C GLU A 51 7.63 -4.78 19.90
N ASP A 52 7.07 -5.75 19.18
CA ASP A 52 7.86 -6.73 18.45
C ASP A 52 8.41 -6.14 17.15
N VAL A 53 7.65 -5.24 16.48
CA VAL A 53 8.16 -4.46 15.34
C VAL A 53 9.37 -3.62 15.75
N LYS A 54 9.32 -2.95 16.91
CA LYS A 54 10.45 -2.15 17.41
C LYS A 54 11.72 -2.99 17.61
N LYS A 55 11.59 -4.24 18.06
CA LYS A 55 12.74 -5.14 18.23
C LYS A 55 13.34 -5.51 16.88
N ILE A 56 12.51 -5.93 15.93
CA ILE A 56 12.93 -6.27 14.56
C ILE A 56 13.69 -5.10 13.91
N VAL A 57 13.11 -3.89 13.93
CA VAL A 57 13.72 -2.71 13.31
C VAL A 57 15.04 -2.32 13.99
N LYS A 58 15.15 -2.47 15.32
CA LYS A 58 16.40 -2.21 16.04
C LYS A 58 17.48 -3.24 15.72
N GLU A 59 17.11 -4.51 15.58
CA GLU A 59 18.04 -5.59 15.25
C GLU A 59 18.54 -5.49 13.80
N GLU A 60 17.66 -5.12 12.86
CA GLU A 60 18.04 -4.90 11.44
C GLU A 60 18.89 -3.64 11.25
N ALA A 61 18.73 -2.62 12.11
CA ALA A 61 19.55 -1.39 12.07
C ALA A 61 20.98 -1.57 12.64
N LEU A 62 21.33 -2.76 13.14
CA LEU A 62 22.66 -3.10 13.66
C LEU A 62 23.53 -3.86 12.63
N ILE A 63 23.10 -3.92 11.37
CA ILE A 63 23.82 -4.56 10.25
C ILE A 63 24.36 -3.49 9.29
#